data_AF-A0A2V8STA5-F1
#
_entry.id   AF-A0A2V8STA5-F1
#
_cell.length_a   1.000
_cell.length_b   1.000
_cell.length_c   1.000
_cell.angle_alpha   90.00
_cell.angle_beta   90.00
_cell.angle_gamma   90.00
#
_symmetry.space_group_name_H-M   'P 1'
#
loop_
_entity.id
_entity.type
_entity.pdbx_description
1 polymer ?
#
loop_
_entity_poly.entity_id
_entity_poly.type
_entity_poly.pdbx_seq_one_letter_code
_entity_poly.pdbx_strand_id
1 'polypeptide(L)'
;MIVALFAALITGCTEKQHEAGASKPAGSNQPNRTAVIETSLGTIKFELLENESPKTAENFRLLAERGYYNGTIFHRVISGFMIQGGDPKGDGTGGETAGASLPNEINRTSPLSQSGYLRGLVAM
;
A
#
# COMPACT_ATOMS: atom_id res chain seq x y z
N MET A 1 6.62 -55.97 30.59
CA MET A 1 6.21 -55.55 29.22
C MET A 1 4.81 -54.98 29.34
N ILE A 2 4.47 -53.71 29.15
CA ILE A 2 5.06 -52.49 28.56
C ILE A 2 4.31 -51.36 29.31
N VAL A 3 4.94 -50.54 30.16
CA VAL A 3 5.52 -49.20 29.89
C VAL A 3 4.63 -48.26 29.04
N ALA A 4 3.88 -47.42 29.77
CA ALA A 4 3.78 -45.95 29.69
C ALA A 4 3.43 -45.18 28.39
N LEU A 5 2.90 -43.96 28.64
CA LEU A 5 2.90 -42.75 27.80
C LEU A 5 1.87 -42.72 26.64
N PHE A 6 1.12 -41.65 26.35
CA PHE A 6 1.21 -40.23 26.72
C PHE A 6 -0.19 -39.60 26.65
N ALA A 7 -0.37 -38.56 27.45
CA ALA A 7 -1.50 -37.67 27.46
C ALA A 7 -1.49 -36.67 26.28
N ALA A 8 -2.71 -36.26 25.90
CA ALA A 8 -3.11 -34.89 25.60
C ALA A 8 -2.74 -34.21 24.26
N LEU A 9 -3.74 -33.44 23.81
CA LEU A 9 -3.72 -32.33 22.84
C LEU A 9 -3.45 -32.66 21.36
N ILE A 10 -4.47 -32.42 20.53
CA ILE A 10 -4.40 -31.27 19.60
C ILE A 10 -5.81 -30.74 19.34
N THR A 11 -6.12 -29.70 20.12
CA THR A 11 -6.98 -28.58 19.75
C THR A 11 -6.69 -28.17 18.30
N GLY A 12 -7.75 -27.83 17.56
CA GLY A 12 -7.64 -27.47 16.16
C GLY A 12 -6.70 -26.30 15.88
N CYS A 13 -6.21 -26.30 14.64
CA CYS A 13 -6.02 -25.08 13.87
C CYS A 13 -6.48 -25.42 12.45
N THR A 14 -7.72 -25.03 12.11
CA THR A 14 -7.98 -24.63 10.72
C THR A 14 -7.16 -23.38 10.52
N GLU A 15 -5.97 -23.53 9.95
CA GLU A 15 -5.24 -22.40 9.41
C GLU A 15 -6.03 -21.96 8.18
N LYS A 16 -6.94 -20.98 8.37
CA LYS A 16 -7.38 -20.16 7.25
C LYS A 16 -6.10 -19.59 6.65
N GLN A 17 -5.71 -20.11 5.49
CA GLN A 17 -4.78 -19.40 4.63
C GLN A 17 -5.44 -18.07 4.31
N HIS A 18 -5.09 -17.06 5.09
CA HIS A 18 -5.27 -15.68 4.69
C HIS A 18 -4.23 -15.50 3.59
N GLU A 19 -4.66 -15.68 2.35
CA GLU A 19 -3.89 -15.32 1.18
C GLU A 19 -3.50 -13.85 1.35
N ALA A 20 -2.28 -13.60 1.81
CA ALA A 20 -1.63 -12.32 1.67
C ALA A 20 -1.63 -12.03 0.17
N GLY A 21 -2.44 -11.05 -0.25
CA GLY A 21 -2.58 -10.68 -1.65
C GLY A 21 -1.21 -10.57 -2.30
N ALA A 22 -0.91 -11.46 -3.23
CA ALA A 22 0.40 -11.55 -3.82
C ALA A 22 0.69 -10.24 -4.56
N SER A 23 1.72 -9.52 -4.12
CA SER A 23 2.28 -8.41 -4.88
C SER A 23 2.64 -8.90 -6.27
N LYS A 24 2.28 -8.14 -7.32
CA LYS A 24 2.70 -8.42 -8.69
C LYS A 24 4.23 -8.66 -8.72
N PRO A 25 4.72 -9.81 -9.23
CA PRO A 25 6.15 -10.06 -9.27
C PRO A 25 6.82 -9.03 -10.18
N ALA A 26 7.94 -8.48 -9.70
CA ALA A 26 8.75 -7.52 -10.44
C ALA A 26 9.13 -8.09 -11.81
N GLY A 27 8.74 -7.42 -12.89
CA GLY A 27 9.01 -7.84 -14.27
C GLY A 27 7.89 -8.62 -14.97
N SER A 28 6.68 -8.69 -14.41
CA SER A 28 5.54 -9.29 -15.11
C SER A 28 4.95 -8.35 -16.18
N ASN A 29 4.60 -8.91 -17.34
CA ASN A 29 4.02 -8.20 -18.50
C ASN A 29 2.51 -7.91 -18.36
N GLN A 30 1.99 -7.83 -17.13
CA GLN A 30 0.60 -7.45 -16.89
C GLN A 30 0.49 -5.92 -16.85
N PRO A 31 -0.64 -5.32 -17.26
CA PRO A 31 -0.87 -3.91 -17.05
C PRO A 31 -0.86 -3.59 -15.56
N ASN A 32 -0.48 -2.37 -15.21
CA ASN A 32 -0.53 -1.91 -13.82
C ASN A 32 -1.97 -1.64 -13.39
N ARG A 33 -2.24 -1.82 -12.10
CA ARG A 33 -3.52 -1.44 -11.50
C ARG A 33 -3.68 0.09 -11.52
N THR A 34 -4.93 0.54 -11.63
CA THR A 34 -5.28 1.96 -11.56
C THR A 34 -6.08 2.23 -10.29
N ALA A 35 -5.67 3.24 -9.53
CA ALA A 35 -6.41 3.76 -8.40
C ALA A 35 -7.35 4.89 -8.83
N VAL A 36 -8.53 4.94 -8.19
CA VAL A 36 -9.52 6.00 -8.37
C VAL A 36 -9.87 6.52 -6.98
N ILE A 37 -9.69 7.83 -6.77
CA ILE A 37 -10.09 8.52 -5.55
C ILE A 37 -11.23 9.47 -5.91
N GLU A 38 -12.39 9.24 -5.29
CA GLU A 38 -13.51 10.17 -5.35
C GLU A 38 -13.33 11.22 -4.27
N THR A 39 -13.28 12.49 -4.67
CA THR A 39 -13.14 13.62 -3.75
C THR A 39 -14.34 14.56 -3.89
N SER A 40 -14.52 15.45 -2.93
CA SER A 40 -15.53 16.51 -3.00
C SER A 40 -15.34 17.49 -4.18
N LEU A 41 -14.15 17.52 -4.79
CA LEU A 41 -13.81 18.40 -5.92
C LEU A 41 -13.65 17.63 -7.24
N GLY A 42 -14.05 16.36 -7.27
CA GLY A 42 -13.99 15.52 -8.46
C GLY A 42 -13.10 14.29 -8.29
N THR A 43 -12.98 13.54 -9.38
CA THR A 43 -12.29 12.25 -9.39
C THR A 43 -10.82 12.42 -9.75
N ILE A 44 -9.93 11.81 -8.96
CA ILE A 44 -8.52 11.66 -9.26
C ILE A 44 -8.27 10.21 -9.67
N LYS A 45 -7.65 10.00 -10.83
CA LYS A 45 -7.31 8.66 -11.36
C LYS A 45 -5.83 8.60 -11.65
N PHE A 46 -5.13 7.58 -11.14
CA PHE A 46 -3.70 7.40 -11.37
C PHE A 46 -3.31 5.93 -11.37
N GLU A 47 -2.26 5.63 -12.12
CA GLU A 47 -1.69 4.29 -12.24
C GLU A 47 -0.75 3.99 -11.06
N LEU A 48 -0.80 2.77 -10.54
CA LEU A 48 0.13 2.28 -9.53
C LEU A 48 1.35 1.68 -10.24
N LEU A 49 2.53 2.25 -10.05
CA LEU A 49 3.76 1.77 -10.70
C LEU A 49 4.35 0.56 -9.98
N GLU A 50 3.66 -0.57 -10.06
CA GLU A 50 3.93 -1.80 -9.28
C GLU A 50 5.27 -2.45 -9.58
N ASN A 51 5.84 -2.19 -10.76
CA ASN A 51 7.17 -2.68 -11.11
C ASN A 51 8.28 -1.80 -10.51
N GLU A 52 8.02 -0.49 -10.31
CA GLU A 52 8.99 0.44 -9.74
C GLU A 52 8.94 0.43 -8.20
N SER A 53 7.73 0.38 -7.63
CA SER A 53 7.50 0.45 -6.18
C SER A 53 6.48 -0.61 -5.71
N PRO A 54 6.82 -1.92 -5.78
CA PRO A 54 5.87 -3.00 -5.52
C PRO A 54 5.28 -2.98 -4.11
N LYS A 55 6.10 -2.73 -3.08
CA LYS A 55 5.61 -2.72 -1.69
C LYS A 55 4.76 -1.49 -1.40
N THR A 56 5.13 -0.36 -1.97
CA THR A 56 4.38 0.89 -1.84
C THR A 56 3.02 0.82 -2.51
N ALA A 57 2.97 0.31 -3.75
CA ALA A 57 1.73 0.12 -4.48
C ALA A 57 0.80 -0.87 -3.75
N GLU A 58 1.35 -1.97 -3.24
CA GLU A 58 0.58 -2.96 -2.50
C GLU A 58 0.07 -2.42 -1.16
N ASN A 59 0.90 -1.68 -0.42
CA ASN A 59 0.48 -0.99 0.81
C ASN A 59 -0.68 -0.02 0.54
N PHE A 60 -0.56 0.80 -0.51
CA PHE A 60 -1.62 1.73 -0.89
C PHE A 60 -2.93 0.99 -1.23
N ARG A 61 -2.86 -0.07 -2.04
CA ARG A 61 -4.02 -0.87 -2.41
C ARG A 61 -4.71 -1.47 -1.19
N LEU A 62 -3.96 -2.12 -0.30
CA LEU A 62 -4.52 -2.77 0.88
C LEU A 62 -5.21 -1.76 1.80
N LEU A 63 -4.64 -0.58 2.00
CA LEU A 63 -5.29 0.49 2.77
C LEU A 63 -6.56 0.99 2.06
N ALA A 64 -6.52 1.20 0.75
CA ALA A 64 -7.67 1.63 -0.03
C ALA A 64 -8.83 0.62 0.02
N GLU A 65 -8.56 -0.68 -0.15
CA GLU A 65 -9.57 -1.75 -0.09
C GLU A 65 -10.19 -1.91 1.30
N ARG A 66 -9.45 -1.57 2.35
CA ARG A 66 -9.96 -1.52 3.73
C ARG A 66 -10.78 -0.25 4.01
N GLY A 67 -10.90 0.67 3.04
CA GLY A 67 -11.56 1.96 3.23
C GLY A 67 -10.81 2.94 4.12
N TYR A 68 -9.52 2.71 4.36
CA TYR A 68 -8.71 3.51 5.30
C TYR A 68 -8.67 5.01 4.95
N TYR A 69 -8.69 5.33 3.65
CA TYR A 69 -8.65 6.72 3.18
C TYR A 69 -10.03 7.40 3.15
N ASN A 70 -11.11 6.68 3.44
CA ASN A 70 -12.45 7.24 3.39
C ASN A 70 -12.63 8.31 4.47
N GLY A 71 -13.11 9.50 4.07
CA GLY A 71 -13.29 10.63 4.98
C GLY A 71 -11.99 11.35 5.37
N THR A 72 -10.83 10.90 4.90
CA THR A 72 -9.56 11.63 5.10
C THR A 72 -9.54 12.93 4.29
N ILE A 73 -8.80 13.92 4.78
CA ILE A 73 -8.66 15.23 4.13
C ILE A 73 -7.26 15.42 3.52
N PHE A 74 -7.15 16.36 2.58
CA PHE A 74 -5.86 16.92 2.20
C PHE A 74 -5.46 18.01 3.21
N HIS A 75 -4.77 17.62 4.28
CA HIS A 75 -4.41 18.50 5.39
C HIS A 75 -3.30 19.50 5.03
N ARG A 76 -2.58 19.31 3.92
CA ARG A 76 -1.53 20.23 3.48
C ARG A 76 -1.63 20.49 1.98
N VAL A 77 -1.74 21.77 1.61
CA VAL A 77 -1.85 22.23 0.22
C VAL A 77 -0.87 23.37 -0.01
N ILE A 78 0.08 23.18 -0.93
CA ILE A 78 1.05 24.20 -1.31
C ILE A 78 0.95 24.45 -2.81
N SER A 79 0.48 25.64 -3.17
CA SER A 79 0.32 26.05 -4.56
C SER A 79 1.63 25.95 -5.33
N GLY A 80 1.57 25.36 -6.53
CA GLY A 80 2.75 25.14 -7.38
C GLY A 80 3.68 24.01 -6.92
N PHE A 81 3.39 23.34 -5.80
CA PHE A 81 4.21 22.26 -5.29
C PHE A 81 3.43 20.94 -5.17
N MET A 82 2.63 20.77 -4.12
CA MET A 82 1.96 19.49 -3.85
C MET A 82 0.71 19.64 -2.98
N ILE A 83 -0.06 18.57 -2.92
CA ILE A 83 -1.09 18.31 -1.92
C ILE A 83 -0.70 17.04 -1.16
N GLN A 84 -0.97 17.01 0.14
CA GLN A 84 -0.70 15.86 1.01
C GLN A 84 -1.98 15.47 1.74
N GLY A 85 -2.25 14.17 1.77
CA GLY A 85 -3.41 13.58 2.42
C GLY A 85 -3.06 12.21 3.00
N GLY A 86 -4.07 11.37 3.21
CA GLY A 86 -3.88 10.00 3.68
C GLY A 86 -3.68 9.85 5.20
N ASP A 87 -3.85 10.93 5.96
CA ASP A 87 -3.82 10.92 7.43
C ASP A 87 -5.26 10.89 8.00
N PRO A 88 -5.66 9.82 8.72
CA PRO A 88 -6.96 9.75 9.39
C PRO A 88 -7.16 10.79 10.50
N LYS A 89 -6.09 11.28 11.12
CA LYS A 89 -6.18 12.36 12.13
C LYS A 89 -6.36 13.73 11.49
N GLY A 90 -5.86 13.89 10.27
CA GLY A 90 -5.90 15.15 9.52
C GLY A 90 -4.96 16.23 10.05
N ASP A 91 -4.02 15.90 10.94
CA ASP A 91 -3.05 16.83 11.52
C ASP A 91 -1.64 16.72 10.89
N GLY A 92 -1.45 15.72 10.03
CA GLY A 92 -0.21 15.43 9.32
C GLY A 92 0.76 14.55 10.09
N THR A 93 0.38 14.03 11.26
CA THR A 93 1.23 13.20 12.13
C THR A 93 0.77 11.74 12.22
N GLY A 94 -0.44 11.44 11.74
CA GLY A 94 -0.94 10.08 11.67
C GLY A 94 -0.50 9.34 10.41
N GLY A 95 -1.09 8.17 10.20
CA GLY A 95 -0.70 7.24 9.14
C GLY A 95 -0.19 5.92 9.71
N GLU A 96 -0.67 4.82 9.13
CA GLU A 96 -0.22 3.47 9.43
C GLU A 96 0.00 2.72 8.11
N THR A 97 0.85 1.69 8.14
CA THR A 97 0.97 0.78 7.00
C THR A 97 -0.10 -0.29 7.08
N ALA A 98 -0.34 -1.00 5.97
CA ALA A 98 -1.26 -2.13 5.92
C ALA A 98 -0.82 -3.36 6.76
N GLY A 99 0.29 -3.26 7.51
CA GLY A 99 0.82 -4.29 8.39
C GLY A 99 2.28 -4.67 8.11
N ALA A 100 2.84 -4.26 6.96
CA ALA A 100 4.23 -4.53 6.61
C ALA A 100 5.12 -3.28 6.78
N SER A 101 6.41 -3.50 7.04
CA SER A 101 7.40 -2.42 6.96
C SER A 101 7.51 -1.91 5.53
N LEU A 102 7.53 -0.58 5.36
CA LEU A 102 7.61 0.06 4.06
C LEU A 102 9.03 0.61 3.82
N PRO A 103 9.89 -0.09 3.06
CA PRO A 103 11.23 0.41 2.73
C PRO A 103 11.16 1.48 1.62
N ASN A 104 12.22 2.27 1.49
CA ASN A 104 12.41 3.12 0.33
C ASN A 104 12.69 2.29 -0.93
N GLU A 105 11.89 2.47 -1.99
CA GLU A 105 11.96 1.68 -3.23
C GLU A 105 12.59 2.45 -4.43
N ILE A 106 13.23 3.59 -4.19
CA ILE A 106 13.80 4.41 -5.28
C ILE A 106 14.90 3.66 -6.04
N ASN A 107 14.65 3.40 -7.33
CA ASN A 107 15.67 2.99 -8.29
C ASN A 107 16.32 4.22 -8.95
N ARG A 108 17.51 4.62 -8.49
CA ARG A 108 18.23 5.80 -9.01
C ARG A 108 18.63 5.70 -10.49
N THR A 109 18.61 4.50 -11.06
CA THR A 109 18.93 4.27 -12.47
C THR A 109 17.69 4.29 -13.37
N SER A 110 16.48 4.26 -12.80
CA SER A 110 15.28 4.27 -13.63
C SER A 110 15.05 5.67 -14.22
N PRO A 111 14.55 5.76 -15.47
CA PRO A 111 14.19 7.04 -16.08
C PRO A 111 13.19 7.85 -15.24
N LEU A 112 12.29 7.15 -14.52
CA LEU A 112 11.34 7.77 -13.61
C LEU A 112 12.06 8.55 -12.49
N SER A 113 13.02 7.92 -11.80
CA SER A 113 13.77 8.57 -10.72
C SER A 113 14.63 9.73 -11.22
N GLN A 114 15.17 9.64 -12.43
CA GLN A 114 16.04 10.67 -13.01
C GLN A 114 15.25 11.89 -13.50
N SER A 115 13.98 11.71 -13.84
CA SER A 115 13.11 12.79 -14.32
C SER A 115 12.66 13.74 -13.20
N GLY A 116 12.83 13.34 -11.93
CA GLY A 116 12.34 14.09 -10.78
C GLY A 116 10.81 14.06 -10.63
N TYR A 117 10.28 14.89 -9.72
CA TYR A 117 8.84 14.96 -9.47
C TYR A 117 8.14 15.84 -10.52
N LEU A 118 7.45 15.20 -11.46
CA LEU A 118 6.59 15.86 -12.44
C LEU A 118 5.19 16.09 -11.86
N ARG A 119 4.47 17.08 -12.39
CA ARG A 119 3.08 17.35 -12.00
C ARG A 119 2.22 16.10 -12.21
N GLY A 120 1.53 15.67 -11.16
CA GLY A 120 0.66 14.48 -11.18
C GLY A 120 1.35 13.19 -10.74
N LEU A 121 2.65 13.22 -10.42
CA LEU A 121 3.31 12.09 -9.77
C LEU A 121 2.79 11.94 -8.33
N VAL A 122 2.44 10.71 -7.96
CA VAL A 122 2.00 10.35 -6.61
C VAL A 122 3.15 9.62 -5.92
N ALA A 123 3.48 10.03 -4.70
CA ALA A 123 4.61 9.50 -3.94
C ALA A 123 4.28 9.40 -2.44
N MET A 124 5.08 8.60 -1.74
CA MET A 124 5.11 8.48 -0.28
C MET A 124 6.31 9.22 0.28
#